data_AF-A0A843LX31-F1
#
_entry.id   AF-A0A843LX31-F1
#
_cell.length_a   1.000
_cell.length_b   1.000
_cell.length_c   1.000
_cell.angle_alpha   90.00
_cell.angle_beta   90.00
_cell.angle_gamma   90.00
#
_symmetry.space_group_name_H-M   'P 1'
#
loop_
_entity.id
_entity.type
_entity.pdbx_description
1 polymer ?
#
loop_
_entity_poly.entity_id
_entity_poly.type
_entity_poly.pdbx_seq_one_letter_code
_entity_poly.pdbx_strand_id
1 'polypeptide(L)'
;MDRRDEYHQHLLRLLLSGEIRDKDELQRRKVKLSGEYGLAGVPKNSETLALVPPDRLPEVLDILRRKPVRTLSGVAVVAVMTSPAPCPHGRCAYCPGGVENSSPQSYTGKEPAARRASANDFDPYRQVRSRLDQLATIGHHTDKVDLIIMGGTFTSRPQEYREWFVKRCFDAFNSSDSTDLGSAHRLNEGAEHRVIGMTVETRPDSLSSEVGRECMRLGTTRVELGVQILDDDILASVDRGHGVQAVVDATRVAKDLGLKVCYHVMPGLPGSDPERDLRSFRQMFEDARFRPDMVKIYPTLVVKGTRLYEDWRAGRYVPYGTEEAVQVIAEMKRLVPEYVRIQRIQRDIPAPLIEAGVDKGHLRELAKERLASMGEKCRCIRCREVGLLGITDIEPDDLRERVVRYDASEGREEFISLVLDDWALAGYVRLRKPEAGPALIRELKVFGRMARIGEHAGEWQHQGLGGRLLGMAEESARADGYAAIKVTSGVGVRSYYASHGYSRALPYMAKGPASDND
;
A
#
# COMPACT_ATOMS: atom_id res chain seq x y z
N MET A 1 -13.68 -33.29 -26.14
CA MET A 1 -13.56 -32.06 -25.33
C MET A 1 -12.26 -32.16 -24.55
N ASP A 2 -11.58 -31.05 -24.26
CA ASP A 2 -10.40 -31.09 -23.39
C ASP A 2 -10.84 -31.60 -22.00
N ARG A 3 -10.12 -32.58 -21.44
CA ARG A 3 -10.39 -33.11 -20.09
C ARG A 3 -10.38 -32.00 -19.04
N ARG A 4 -9.63 -30.92 -19.30
CA ARG A 4 -9.60 -29.71 -18.49
C ARG A 4 -10.91 -28.92 -18.58
N ASP A 5 -11.51 -28.80 -19.76
CA ASP A 5 -12.81 -28.14 -19.93
C ASP A 5 -13.93 -28.92 -19.25
N GLU A 6 -13.93 -30.25 -19.38
CA GLU A 6 -14.89 -31.12 -18.69
C GLU A 6 -14.78 -31.01 -17.17
N TYR A 7 -13.55 -30.95 -16.65
CA TYR A 7 -13.29 -30.66 -15.23
C TYR A 7 -13.91 -29.32 -14.81
N HIS A 8 -13.71 -28.25 -15.57
CA HIS A 8 -14.21 -26.93 -15.21
C HIS A 8 -15.74 -26.84 -15.28
N GLN A 9 -16.36 -27.48 -16.27
CA GLN A 9 -17.83 -27.57 -16.36
C GLN A 9 -18.43 -28.43 -15.24
N HIS A 10 -17.77 -29.52 -14.83
CA HIS A 10 -18.21 -30.32 -13.69
C HIS A 10 -18.09 -29.52 -12.39
N LEU A 11 -16.95 -28.86 -12.16
CA LEU A 11 -16.75 -28.02 -10.98
C LEU A 11 -17.77 -26.86 -10.92
N LEU A 12 -18.09 -26.25 -12.06
CA LEU A 12 -19.10 -25.19 -12.16
C LEU A 12 -20.50 -25.71 -11.78
N ARG A 13 -20.89 -26.91 -12.25
CA ARG A 13 -22.17 -27.53 -11.87
C ARG A 13 -22.28 -27.74 -10.37
N LEU A 14 -21.23 -28.24 -9.71
CA LEU A 14 -21.20 -28.46 -8.26
C LEU A 14 -21.29 -27.15 -7.46
N LEU A 15 -20.74 -26.07 -7.99
CA LEU A 15 -20.83 -24.74 -7.39
C LEU A 15 -22.25 -24.17 -7.52
N LEU A 16 -22.83 -24.23 -8.72
CA LEU A 16 -24.18 -23.72 -8.98
C LEU A 16 -25.29 -24.58 -8.37
N SER A 17 -25.03 -25.86 -8.05
CA SER A 17 -25.96 -26.73 -7.32
C SER A 17 -25.92 -26.54 -5.80
N GLY A 18 -24.96 -25.77 -5.27
CA GLY A 18 -24.76 -25.58 -3.83
C GLY A 18 -24.15 -26.79 -3.11
N GLU A 19 -23.60 -27.76 -3.85
CA GLU A 19 -22.83 -28.89 -3.31
C GLU A 19 -21.44 -28.49 -2.82
N ILE A 20 -20.93 -27.34 -3.28
CA ILE A 20 -19.74 -26.67 -2.75
C ILE A 20 -20.20 -25.37 -2.12
N ARG A 21 -20.11 -25.28 -0.79
CA ARG A 21 -20.64 -24.18 0.03
C ARG A 21 -19.55 -23.24 0.52
N ASP A 22 -18.33 -23.73 0.63
CA ASP A 22 -17.19 -22.96 1.13
C ASP A 22 -15.88 -23.23 0.37
N LYS A 23 -14.83 -22.53 0.77
CA LYS A 23 -13.50 -22.59 0.12
C LYS A 23 -12.75 -23.89 0.42
N ASP A 24 -13.01 -24.51 1.55
CA ASP A 24 -12.34 -25.74 1.95
C ASP A 24 -12.95 -26.93 1.21
N GLU A 25 -14.29 -26.96 1.08
CA GLU A 25 -15.02 -27.85 0.19
C GLU A 25 -14.57 -27.68 -1.26
N LEU A 26 -14.42 -26.43 -1.72
CA LEU A 26 -13.88 -26.16 -3.06
C LEU A 26 -12.50 -26.80 -3.22
N GLN A 27 -11.57 -26.60 -2.28
CA GLN A 27 -10.24 -27.21 -2.41
C GLN A 27 -10.30 -28.74 -2.41
N ARG A 28 -11.06 -29.35 -1.49
CA ARG A 28 -11.22 -30.81 -1.44
C ARG A 28 -11.78 -31.36 -2.75
N ARG A 29 -12.85 -30.75 -3.27
CA ARG A 29 -13.47 -31.16 -4.53
C ARG A 29 -12.56 -30.96 -5.72
N LYS A 30 -11.81 -29.86 -5.76
CA LYS A 30 -10.84 -29.59 -6.82
C LYS A 30 -9.75 -30.65 -6.89
N VAL A 31 -9.17 -31.04 -5.75
CA VAL A 31 -8.15 -32.10 -5.69
C VAL A 31 -8.74 -33.43 -6.16
N LYS A 32 -9.93 -33.79 -5.66
CA LYS A 32 -10.62 -35.03 -6.04
C LYS A 32 -10.91 -35.10 -7.54
N LEU A 33 -11.56 -34.06 -8.08
CA LEU A 33 -11.89 -33.97 -9.50
C LEU A 33 -10.63 -33.96 -10.38
N SER A 34 -9.53 -33.33 -9.94
CA SER A 34 -8.29 -33.35 -10.73
C SER A 34 -7.72 -34.76 -10.85
N GLY A 35 -7.89 -35.60 -9.83
CA GLY A 35 -7.57 -37.03 -9.89
C GLY A 35 -8.51 -37.79 -10.83
N GLU A 36 -9.83 -37.56 -10.73
CA GLU A 36 -10.85 -38.23 -11.57
C GLU A 36 -10.65 -37.94 -13.07
N TYR A 37 -10.27 -36.72 -13.43
CA TYR A 37 -10.01 -36.30 -14.81
C TYR A 37 -8.55 -36.51 -15.26
N GLY A 38 -7.68 -37.06 -14.40
CA GLY A 38 -6.29 -37.38 -14.73
C GLY A 38 -5.43 -36.15 -15.10
N LEU A 39 -5.65 -35.02 -14.44
CA LEU A 39 -4.94 -33.77 -14.71
C LEU A 39 -3.58 -33.73 -14.01
N ALA A 40 -2.55 -33.20 -14.69
CA ALA A 40 -1.19 -33.10 -14.15
C ALA A 40 -1.05 -32.19 -12.91
N GLY A 41 -2.09 -31.44 -12.57
CA GLY A 41 -2.17 -30.62 -11.37
C GLY A 41 -3.56 -30.02 -11.21
N VAL A 42 -3.81 -29.37 -10.08
CA VAL A 42 -5.11 -28.76 -9.79
C VAL A 42 -5.28 -27.47 -10.59
N PRO A 43 -6.26 -27.37 -11.52
CA PRO A 43 -6.51 -26.17 -12.32
C PRO A 43 -6.84 -24.94 -11.47
N LYS A 44 -6.65 -23.73 -12.04
CA LYS A 44 -6.88 -22.48 -11.29
C LYS A 44 -8.38 -22.18 -11.19
N ASN A 45 -8.78 -21.52 -10.09
CA ASN A 45 -10.17 -21.08 -9.92
C ASN A 45 -10.60 -20.08 -11.01
N SER A 46 -9.66 -19.28 -11.53
CA SER A 46 -9.92 -18.29 -12.58
C SER A 46 -10.41 -18.91 -13.89
N GLU A 47 -10.01 -20.15 -14.16
CA GLU A 47 -10.42 -20.86 -15.38
C GLU A 47 -11.88 -21.32 -15.26
N THR A 48 -12.32 -21.80 -14.08
CA THR A 48 -13.74 -22.02 -13.81
C THR A 48 -14.53 -20.72 -13.81
N LEU A 49 -13.97 -19.64 -13.24
CA LEU A 49 -14.64 -18.35 -13.15
C LEU A 49 -14.94 -17.77 -14.54
N ALA A 50 -14.06 -17.96 -15.51
CA ALA A 50 -14.26 -17.53 -16.90
C ALA A 50 -15.42 -18.25 -17.61
N LEU A 51 -15.87 -19.40 -17.11
CA LEU A 51 -17.01 -20.15 -17.64
C LEU A 51 -18.34 -19.79 -16.97
N VAL A 52 -18.32 -18.96 -15.92
CA VAL A 52 -19.52 -18.60 -15.17
C VAL A 52 -20.33 -17.57 -15.99
N PRO A 53 -21.62 -17.82 -16.26
CA PRO A 53 -22.50 -16.83 -16.86
C PRO A 53 -22.56 -15.54 -16.00
N PRO A 54 -22.54 -14.33 -16.60
CA PRO A 54 -22.50 -13.07 -15.85
C PRO A 54 -23.62 -12.89 -14.80
N ASP A 55 -24.82 -13.41 -15.08
CA ASP A 55 -26.00 -13.40 -14.22
C ASP A 55 -25.86 -14.33 -12.99
N ARG A 56 -25.08 -15.42 -13.12
CA ARG A 56 -24.81 -16.39 -12.06
C ARG A 56 -23.52 -16.12 -11.30
N LEU A 57 -22.74 -15.14 -11.73
CA LEU A 57 -21.46 -14.77 -11.13
C LEU A 57 -21.57 -14.49 -9.60
N PRO A 58 -22.58 -13.74 -9.10
CA PRO A 58 -22.69 -13.44 -7.67
C PRO A 58 -22.78 -14.68 -6.77
N GLU A 59 -23.35 -15.79 -7.24
CA GLU A 59 -23.57 -17.00 -6.45
C GLU A 59 -22.26 -17.75 -6.11
N VAL A 60 -21.29 -17.70 -7.02
CA VAL A 60 -20.07 -18.52 -6.92
C VAL A 60 -18.82 -17.68 -6.66
N LEU A 61 -18.90 -16.36 -6.82
CA LEU A 61 -17.78 -15.44 -6.74
C LEU A 61 -17.06 -15.53 -5.39
N ASP A 62 -17.82 -15.57 -4.29
CA ASP A 62 -17.21 -15.57 -2.96
C ASP A 62 -16.40 -16.83 -2.67
N ILE A 63 -16.82 -17.98 -3.22
CA ILE A 63 -16.16 -19.27 -3.09
C ILE A 63 -14.95 -19.37 -4.04
N LEU A 64 -15.13 -19.02 -5.32
CA LEU A 64 -14.07 -19.13 -6.34
C LEU A 64 -12.97 -18.08 -6.17
N ARG A 65 -13.23 -16.94 -5.54
CA ARG A 65 -12.24 -15.87 -5.34
C ARG A 65 -11.11 -16.33 -4.40
N ARG A 66 -9.93 -16.54 -4.99
CA ARG A 66 -8.69 -17.03 -4.34
C ARG A 66 -8.12 -15.95 -3.40
N LYS A 67 -8.62 -15.94 -2.15
CA LYS A 67 -8.26 -15.05 -1.01
C LYS A 67 -8.90 -13.65 -1.02
N PRO A 68 -9.73 -13.32 0.00
CA PRO A 68 -10.19 -11.95 0.27
C PRO A 68 -9.06 -11.00 0.73
N VAL A 69 -7.90 -11.53 1.11
CA VAL A 69 -6.92 -10.88 1.99
C VAL A 69 -6.25 -9.62 1.40
N ARG A 70 -6.45 -9.31 0.11
CA ARG A 70 -5.98 -8.06 -0.52
C ARG A 70 -7.09 -7.09 -0.94
N THR A 71 -8.36 -7.51 -0.97
CA THR A 71 -9.50 -6.69 -1.44
C THR A 71 -10.66 -6.62 -0.46
N LEU A 72 -10.52 -7.08 0.78
CA LEU A 72 -11.50 -6.81 1.85
C LEU A 72 -11.81 -5.32 2.01
N SER A 73 -10.90 -4.41 1.59
CA SER A 73 -11.14 -2.97 1.62
C SER A 73 -11.95 -2.40 0.46
N GLY A 74 -12.33 -3.21 -0.54
CA GLY A 74 -13.02 -2.73 -1.74
C GLY A 74 -12.14 -1.89 -2.68
N VAL A 75 -10.81 -1.89 -2.50
CA VAL A 75 -9.85 -1.13 -3.32
C VAL A 75 -8.91 -2.07 -4.05
N ALA A 76 -8.83 -1.94 -5.38
CA ALA A 76 -7.88 -2.63 -6.22
C ALA A 76 -6.49 -1.97 -6.15
N VAL A 77 -5.46 -2.76 -5.86
CA VAL A 77 -4.07 -2.28 -5.93
C VAL A 77 -3.51 -2.57 -7.33
N VAL A 78 -3.18 -1.49 -8.05
CA VAL A 78 -2.56 -1.53 -9.38
C VAL A 78 -1.14 -1.00 -9.26
N ALA A 79 -0.18 -1.91 -9.24
CA ALA A 79 1.23 -1.58 -9.12
C ALA A 79 1.91 -1.68 -10.50
N VAL A 80 2.48 -0.56 -10.94
CA VAL A 80 3.18 -0.37 -12.21
C VAL A 80 4.64 -0.03 -11.95
N MET A 81 5.53 -0.39 -12.87
CA MET A 81 6.95 -0.09 -12.77
C MET A 81 7.39 0.88 -13.86
N THR A 82 8.22 1.83 -13.46
CA THR A 82 8.95 2.70 -14.39
C THR A 82 9.95 1.92 -15.22
N SER A 83 10.41 2.50 -16.33
CA SER A 83 11.49 1.91 -17.10
C SER A 83 12.78 1.86 -16.28
N PRO A 84 13.63 0.83 -16.44
CA PRO A 84 14.92 0.75 -15.74
C PRO A 84 15.72 2.03 -15.94
N ALA A 85 16.23 2.59 -14.85
CA ALA A 85 17.08 3.77 -14.83
C ALA A 85 18.09 3.65 -13.69
N PRO A 86 19.31 4.17 -13.87
CA PRO A 86 20.33 4.14 -12.82
C PRO A 86 19.90 5.01 -11.64
N CYS A 87 20.33 4.62 -10.45
CA CYS A 87 20.24 5.47 -9.27
C CYS A 87 21.27 6.61 -9.36
N PRO A 88 20.94 7.84 -8.95
CA PRO A 88 21.89 8.97 -8.97
C PRO A 88 23.20 8.76 -8.19
N HIS A 89 23.20 7.88 -7.20
CA HIS A 89 24.37 7.59 -6.34
C HIS A 89 25.10 6.29 -6.71
N GLY A 90 24.67 5.59 -7.76
CA GLY A 90 25.13 4.23 -8.05
C GLY A 90 24.26 3.14 -7.41
N ARG A 91 24.86 2.07 -6.90
CA ARG A 91 24.16 0.84 -6.49
C ARG A 91 24.45 0.47 -5.03
N CYS A 92 23.39 0.35 -4.23
CA CYS A 92 23.51 -0.13 -2.85
C CYS A 92 23.93 -1.61 -2.80
N ALA A 93 24.62 -2.00 -1.71
CA ALA A 93 25.20 -3.33 -1.52
C ALA A 93 24.23 -4.49 -1.72
N TYR A 94 23.01 -4.33 -1.21
CA TYR A 94 21.95 -5.36 -1.15
C TYR A 94 21.00 -5.31 -2.35
N CYS A 95 21.22 -4.40 -3.31
CA CYS A 95 20.24 -4.08 -4.34
C CYS A 95 20.35 -5.08 -5.53
N PRO A 96 19.35 -5.96 -5.78
CA PRO A 96 19.47 -7.02 -6.79
C PRO A 96 19.11 -6.57 -8.21
N GLY A 97 18.54 -5.37 -8.37
CA GLY A 97 18.05 -4.86 -9.64
C GLY A 97 18.91 -3.77 -10.25
N GLY A 98 18.44 -3.24 -11.38
CA GLY A 98 19.06 -2.13 -12.10
C GLY A 98 19.02 -2.35 -13.61
N VAL A 99 19.54 -1.35 -14.34
CA VAL A 99 19.62 -1.35 -15.81
C VAL A 99 20.28 -2.63 -16.34
N GLU A 100 21.32 -3.11 -15.67
CA GLU A 100 22.04 -4.34 -16.00
C GLU A 100 21.16 -5.61 -16.00
N ASN A 101 20.10 -5.62 -15.18
CA ASN A 101 19.18 -6.75 -15.03
C ASN A 101 17.83 -6.50 -15.74
N SER A 102 17.74 -5.46 -16.59
CA SER A 102 16.51 -5.02 -17.26
C SER A 102 15.33 -4.90 -16.29
N SER A 103 15.60 -4.45 -15.07
CA SER A 103 14.61 -4.29 -14.01
C SER A 103 14.76 -2.93 -13.33
N PRO A 104 13.68 -2.36 -12.78
CA PRO A 104 13.78 -1.16 -11.95
C PRO A 104 14.66 -1.42 -10.74
N GLN A 105 15.26 -0.35 -10.21
CA GLN A 105 16.19 -0.45 -9.09
C GLN A 105 15.53 -1.19 -7.91
N SER A 106 16.32 -2.02 -7.23
CA SER A 106 15.91 -2.88 -6.12
C SER A 106 15.15 -4.15 -6.52
N TYR A 107 14.61 -4.31 -7.72
CA TYR A 107 13.81 -5.49 -8.09
C TYR A 107 14.60 -6.53 -8.87
N THR A 108 14.32 -7.82 -8.64
CA THR A 108 15.00 -8.93 -9.33
C THR A 108 14.53 -9.11 -10.78
N GLY A 109 13.41 -8.50 -11.17
CA GLY A 109 12.79 -8.71 -12.48
C GLY A 109 11.87 -9.94 -12.53
N LYS A 110 11.85 -10.75 -11.46
CA LYS A 110 11.08 -12.01 -11.40
C LYS A 110 9.83 -11.91 -10.53
N GLU A 111 9.64 -10.80 -9.82
CA GLU A 111 8.42 -10.50 -9.07
C GLU A 111 7.21 -10.45 -10.02
N PRO A 112 5.98 -10.79 -9.57
CA PRO A 112 4.80 -10.74 -10.43
C PRO A 112 4.52 -9.37 -11.05
N ALA A 113 4.92 -8.28 -10.39
CA ALA A 113 4.82 -6.94 -10.95
C ALA A 113 5.93 -6.64 -11.96
N ALA A 114 7.17 -7.04 -11.68
CA ALA A 114 8.29 -6.83 -12.58
C ALA A 114 8.15 -7.62 -13.89
N ARG A 115 7.69 -8.88 -13.81
CA ARG A 115 7.38 -9.67 -15.01
C ARG A 115 6.30 -9.04 -15.88
N ARG A 116 5.25 -8.48 -15.26
CA ARG A 116 4.20 -7.78 -16.00
C ARG A 116 4.72 -6.49 -16.62
N ALA A 117 5.58 -5.75 -15.92
CA ALA A 117 6.19 -4.56 -16.46
C ALA A 117 7.06 -4.86 -17.69
N SER A 118 7.95 -5.85 -17.58
CA SER A 118 8.80 -6.31 -18.67
C SER A 118 7.99 -6.84 -19.86
N ALA A 119 6.93 -7.62 -19.63
CA ALA A 119 6.05 -8.11 -20.70
C ALA A 119 5.26 -7.01 -21.43
N ASN A 120 5.22 -5.80 -20.86
CA ASN A 120 4.58 -4.63 -21.44
C ASN A 120 5.59 -3.53 -21.78
N ASP A 121 6.89 -3.86 -21.89
CA ASP A 121 7.98 -2.92 -22.23
C ASP A 121 8.05 -1.68 -21.32
N PHE A 122 7.63 -1.84 -20.06
CA PHE A 122 7.49 -0.74 -19.09
C PHE A 122 6.55 0.39 -19.55
N ASP A 123 5.69 0.15 -20.54
CA ASP A 123 4.67 1.10 -20.98
C ASP A 123 3.61 1.25 -19.87
N PRO A 124 3.38 2.47 -19.35
CA PRO A 124 2.45 2.73 -18.26
C PRO A 124 1.00 2.36 -18.60
N TYR A 125 0.55 2.61 -19.83
CA TYR A 125 -0.82 2.34 -20.24
C TYR A 125 -1.07 0.83 -20.32
N ARG A 126 -0.19 0.10 -21.00
CA ARG A 126 -0.29 -1.36 -21.18
C ARG A 126 -0.19 -2.10 -19.85
N GLN A 127 0.68 -1.65 -18.94
CA GLN A 127 0.79 -2.22 -17.60
C GLN A 127 -0.52 -2.08 -16.79
N VAL A 128 -1.16 -0.91 -16.85
CA VAL A 128 -2.45 -0.67 -16.18
C VAL A 128 -3.53 -1.57 -16.79
N ARG A 129 -3.70 -1.57 -18.12
CA ARG A 129 -4.68 -2.42 -18.81
C ARG A 129 -4.50 -3.89 -18.48
N SER A 130 -3.28 -4.41 -18.62
CA SER A 130 -2.95 -5.80 -18.28
C SER A 130 -3.30 -6.16 -16.83
N ARG A 131 -3.12 -5.22 -15.90
CA ARG A 131 -3.46 -5.45 -14.48
C ARG A 131 -4.96 -5.40 -14.22
N LEU A 132 -5.69 -4.49 -14.87
CA LEU A 132 -7.15 -4.40 -14.78
C LEU A 132 -7.80 -5.67 -15.35
N ASP A 133 -7.38 -6.10 -16.54
CA ASP A 133 -7.87 -7.32 -17.18
C ASP A 133 -7.60 -8.55 -16.29
N GLN A 134 -6.41 -8.61 -15.68
CA GLN A 134 -6.08 -9.68 -14.75
C GLN A 134 -7.02 -9.69 -13.54
N LEU A 135 -7.31 -8.53 -12.95
CA LEU A 135 -8.20 -8.39 -11.78
C LEU A 135 -9.64 -8.75 -12.12
N ALA A 136 -10.15 -8.27 -13.26
CA ALA A 136 -11.47 -8.60 -13.77
C ALA A 136 -11.62 -10.13 -14.00
N THR A 137 -10.62 -10.75 -14.63
CA THR A 137 -10.58 -12.21 -14.87
C THR A 137 -10.66 -13.05 -13.59
N ILE A 138 -10.19 -12.52 -12.46
CA ILE A 138 -10.27 -13.21 -11.17
C ILE A 138 -11.45 -12.74 -10.29
N GLY A 139 -12.33 -11.91 -10.84
CA GLY A 139 -13.54 -11.43 -10.19
C GLY A 139 -13.30 -10.41 -9.08
N HIS A 140 -12.21 -9.64 -9.18
CA HIS A 140 -11.95 -8.54 -8.27
C HIS A 140 -12.47 -7.23 -8.86
N HIS A 141 -13.21 -6.47 -8.06
CA HIS A 141 -13.68 -5.14 -8.44
C HIS A 141 -12.52 -4.16 -8.61
N THR A 142 -12.69 -3.25 -9.57
CA THR A 142 -11.69 -2.25 -9.97
C THR A 142 -12.27 -0.84 -10.05
N ASP A 143 -13.43 -0.60 -9.44
CA ASP A 143 -14.09 0.71 -9.38
C ASP A 143 -13.27 1.75 -8.60
N LYS A 144 -12.56 1.28 -7.57
CA LYS A 144 -11.65 2.07 -6.74
C LYS A 144 -10.24 1.51 -6.85
N VAL A 145 -9.29 2.34 -7.25
CA VAL A 145 -7.90 1.93 -7.49
C VAL A 145 -6.93 2.72 -6.60
N ASP A 146 -5.99 2.00 -5.97
CA ASP A 146 -4.75 2.56 -5.40
C ASP A 146 -3.61 2.25 -6.39
N LEU A 147 -3.15 3.29 -7.09
CA LEU A 147 -2.05 3.21 -8.04
C LEU A 147 -0.71 3.27 -7.29
N ILE A 148 0.21 2.35 -7.57
CA ILE A 148 1.56 2.35 -6.98
C ILE A 148 2.60 2.40 -8.10
N ILE A 149 3.39 3.47 -8.10
CA ILE A 149 4.53 3.66 -9.00
C ILE A 149 5.79 3.12 -8.31
N MET A 150 6.29 2.01 -8.84
CA MET A 150 7.44 1.28 -8.30
C MET A 150 8.73 1.54 -9.08
N GLY A 151 9.85 1.41 -8.39
CA GLY A 151 11.20 1.49 -8.97
C GLY A 151 12.17 2.39 -8.20
N GLY A 152 11.70 3.14 -7.20
CA GLY A 152 12.50 3.94 -6.27
C GLY A 152 13.22 5.16 -6.86
N THR A 153 13.35 5.25 -8.18
CA THR A 153 14.05 6.33 -8.92
C THR A 153 13.11 7.21 -9.73
N PHE A 154 11.79 7.02 -9.63
CA PHE A 154 10.79 7.79 -10.39
C PHE A 154 10.99 9.30 -10.23
N THR A 155 11.18 9.76 -8.99
CA THR A 155 11.40 11.16 -8.61
C THR A 155 12.73 11.74 -9.12
N SER A 156 13.69 10.89 -9.48
CA SER A 156 14.96 11.32 -10.10
C SER A 156 14.89 11.39 -11.63
N ARG A 157 13.75 11.02 -12.24
CA ARG A 157 13.56 11.09 -13.69
C ARG A 157 13.21 12.52 -14.13
N PRO A 158 13.47 12.89 -15.39
CA PRO A 158 13.03 14.18 -15.94
C PRO A 158 11.52 14.40 -15.73
N GLN A 159 11.13 15.65 -15.54
CA GLN A 159 9.73 16.04 -15.32
C GLN A 159 8.82 15.56 -16.47
N GLU A 160 9.28 15.63 -17.73
CA GLU A 160 8.49 15.20 -18.87
C GLU A 160 8.17 13.70 -18.80
N TYR A 161 9.15 12.88 -18.36
CA TYR A 161 8.93 11.45 -18.16
C TYR A 161 7.93 11.17 -17.05
N ARG A 162 8.06 11.87 -15.91
CA ARG A 162 7.15 11.68 -14.76
C ARG A 162 5.71 12.04 -15.12
N GLU A 163 5.51 13.17 -15.78
CA GLU A 163 4.19 13.61 -16.23
C GLU A 163 3.60 12.68 -17.28
N TRP A 164 4.36 12.33 -18.33
CA TRP A 164 3.93 11.39 -19.35
C TRP A 164 3.52 10.05 -18.75
N PHE A 165 4.34 9.51 -17.84
CA PHE A 165 4.12 8.20 -17.24
C PHE A 165 2.80 8.17 -16.45
N VAL A 166 2.59 9.16 -15.59
CA VAL A 166 1.36 9.27 -14.79
C VAL A 166 0.15 9.53 -15.68
N LYS A 167 0.23 10.46 -16.63
CA LYS A 167 -0.84 10.74 -17.58
C LYS A 167 -1.28 9.47 -18.32
N ARG A 168 -0.35 8.68 -18.84
CA ARG A 168 -0.66 7.42 -19.54
C ARG A 168 -1.27 6.35 -18.62
N CYS A 169 -0.91 6.30 -17.35
CA CYS A 169 -1.64 5.47 -16.38
C CYS A 169 -3.10 5.91 -16.23
N PHE A 170 -3.35 7.22 -16.10
CA PHE A 170 -4.72 7.76 -16.04
C PHE A 170 -5.50 7.50 -17.32
N ASP A 171 -4.90 7.67 -18.50
CA ASP A 171 -5.52 7.35 -19.79
C ASP A 171 -6.01 5.89 -19.84
N ALA A 172 -5.23 4.95 -19.29
CA ALA A 172 -5.61 3.54 -19.23
C ALA A 172 -6.79 3.26 -18.28
N PHE A 173 -6.87 3.96 -17.15
CA PHE A 173 -8.02 3.90 -16.24
C PHE A 173 -9.27 4.54 -16.83
N ASN A 174 -9.09 5.60 -17.63
CA ASN A 174 -10.16 6.31 -18.31
C ASN A 174 -10.65 5.58 -19.57
N SER A 175 -9.89 4.59 -20.06
CA SER A 175 -10.11 3.95 -21.36
C SER A 175 -10.18 4.94 -22.53
N SER A 176 -9.49 6.07 -22.41
CA SER A 176 -9.49 7.16 -23.39
C SER A 176 -8.22 7.98 -23.28
N ASP A 177 -7.70 8.43 -24.42
CA ASP A 177 -6.52 9.30 -24.46
C ASP A 177 -6.90 10.74 -24.10
N SER A 178 -5.99 11.41 -23.38
CA SER A 178 -6.14 12.79 -22.94
C SER A 178 -5.10 13.71 -23.58
N THR A 179 -5.34 15.02 -23.61
CA THR A 179 -4.39 16.01 -24.19
C THR A 179 -3.23 16.30 -23.25
N ASP A 180 -3.54 16.41 -21.97
CA ASP A 180 -2.62 16.78 -20.89
C ASP A 180 -3.02 16.08 -19.58
N LEU A 181 -2.15 16.12 -18.58
CA LEU A 181 -2.41 15.51 -17.28
C LEU A 181 -3.68 16.04 -16.60
N GLY A 182 -3.96 17.33 -16.73
CA GLY A 182 -5.15 17.96 -16.14
C GLY A 182 -6.45 17.40 -16.73
N SER A 183 -6.49 17.19 -18.04
CA SER A 183 -7.60 16.54 -18.75
C SER A 183 -7.72 15.06 -18.37
N ALA A 184 -6.60 14.34 -18.22
CA ALA A 184 -6.59 12.96 -17.73
C ALA A 184 -7.21 12.86 -16.32
N HIS A 185 -6.85 13.79 -15.43
CA HIS A 185 -7.44 13.87 -14.10
C HIS A 185 -8.95 14.15 -14.15
N ARG A 186 -9.39 15.14 -14.92
CA ARG A 186 -10.82 15.49 -15.05
C ARG A 186 -11.66 14.30 -15.52
N LEU A 187 -11.18 13.55 -16.49
CA LEU A 187 -11.84 12.33 -16.95
C LEU A 187 -11.92 11.27 -15.83
N ASN A 188 -10.86 11.12 -15.04
CA ASN A 188 -10.80 10.10 -14.00
C ASN A 188 -11.74 10.35 -12.81
N GLU A 189 -12.11 11.60 -12.52
CA GLU A 189 -13.03 11.92 -11.42
C GLU A 189 -14.41 11.25 -11.58
N GLY A 190 -14.81 10.97 -12.83
CA GLY A 190 -16.05 10.29 -13.19
C GLY A 190 -15.87 8.91 -13.85
N ALA A 191 -14.63 8.43 -14.00
CA ALA A 191 -14.35 7.17 -14.71
C ALA A 191 -14.87 5.93 -13.98
N GLU A 192 -14.93 4.82 -14.71
CA GLU A 192 -15.22 3.49 -14.16
C GLU A 192 -14.15 3.06 -13.16
N HIS A 193 -12.86 3.24 -13.50
CA HIS A 193 -11.74 2.92 -12.63
C HIS A 193 -11.17 4.19 -11.99
N ARG A 194 -11.70 4.56 -10.82
CA ARG A 194 -11.33 5.80 -10.14
C ARG A 194 -10.04 5.62 -9.34
N VAL A 195 -9.04 6.46 -9.61
CA VAL A 195 -7.78 6.47 -8.84
C VAL A 195 -8.01 7.23 -7.54
N ILE A 196 -8.31 6.49 -6.48
CA ILE A 196 -8.62 7.03 -5.16
C ILE A 196 -7.38 7.32 -4.32
N GLY A 197 -6.22 6.83 -4.76
CA GLY A 197 -4.92 7.07 -4.18
C GLY A 197 -3.81 6.75 -5.16
N MET A 198 -2.71 7.50 -5.04
CA MET A 198 -1.49 7.22 -5.79
C MET A 198 -0.29 7.25 -4.86
N THR A 199 0.56 6.25 -5.00
CA THR A 199 1.78 6.06 -4.22
C THR A 199 3.00 6.18 -5.11
N VAL A 200 3.97 6.96 -4.67
CA VAL A 200 5.29 7.06 -5.32
C VAL A 200 6.35 6.50 -4.37
N GLU A 201 7.08 5.48 -4.83
CA GLU A 201 8.32 5.04 -4.18
C GLU A 201 9.48 5.96 -4.56
N THR A 202 10.22 6.45 -3.56
CA THR A 202 11.33 7.37 -3.76
C THR A 202 12.44 7.14 -2.75
N ARG A 203 13.64 7.60 -3.10
CA ARG A 203 14.70 7.82 -2.13
C ARG A 203 14.43 9.11 -1.33
N PRO A 204 14.82 9.18 -0.05
CA PRO A 204 14.74 10.40 0.75
C PRO A 204 15.44 11.61 0.10
N ASP A 205 16.67 11.44 -0.38
CA ASP A 205 17.47 12.51 -1.01
C ASP A 205 16.92 12.99 -2.37
N SER A 206 15.90 12.32 -2.91
CA SER A 206 15.24 12.68 -4.18
C SER A 206 13.86 13.32 -3.98
N LEU A 207 13.48 13.67 -2.75
CA LEU A 207 12.20 14.32 -2.44
C LEU A 207 12.42 15.75 -1.89
N SER A 208 12.92 16.65 -2.74
CA SER A 208 12.95 18.08 -2.44
C SER A 208 11.54 18.67 -2.38
N SER A 209 11.38 19.87 -1.83
CA SER A 209 10.08 20.56 -1.81
C SER A 209 9.48 20.75 -3.20
N GLU A 210 10.31 21.03 -4.22
CA GLU A 210 9.88 21.15 -5.62
C GLU A 210 9.35 19.82 -6.16
N VAL A 211 10.11 18.73 -6.00
CA VAL A 211 9.69 17.39 -6.42
C VAL A 211 8.44 16.93 -5.66
N GLY A 212 8.31 17.26 -4.38
CA GLY A 212 7.13 17.00 -3.57
C GLY A 212 5.88 17.70 -4.13
N ARG A 213 5.98 18.99 -4.46
CA ARG A 213 4.87 19.75 -5.08
C ARG A 213 4.50 19.19 -6.45
N GLU A 214 5.49 18.77 -7.24
CA GLU A 214 5.24 18.10 -8.50
C GLU A 214 4.51 16.76 -8.30
N CYS A 215 4.93 15.93 -7.33
CA CYS A 215 4.19 14.71 -6.98
C CYS A 215 2.74 15.01 -6.60
N MET A 216 2.49 16.07 -5.82
CA MET A 216 1.11 16.50 -5.51
C MET A 216 0.33 16.87 -6.78
N ARG A 217 0.95 17.61 -7.72
CA ARG A 217 0.35 17.95 -9.02
C ARG A 217 0.03 16.70 -9.86
N LEU A 218 0.87 15.67 -9.79
CA LEU A 218 0.66 14.36 -10.42
C LEU A 218 -0.48 13.55 -9.78
N GLY A 219 -1.03 13.99 -8.64
CA GLY A 219 -2.10 13.29 -7.92
C GLY A 219 -1.60 12.33 -6.84
N THR A 220 -0.33 12.43 -6.43
CA THR A 220 0.23 11.58 -5.37
C THR A 220 -0.47 11.89 -4.05
N THR A 221 -0.83 10.84 -3.30
CA THR A 221 -1.40 10.98 -1.95
C THR A 221 -0.56 10.27 -0.89
N ARG A 222 0.43 9.47 -1.30
CA ARG A 222 1.37 8.75 -0.43
C ARG A 222 2.76 8.72 -1.04
N VAL A 223 3.78 8.94 -0.22
CA VAL A 223 5.18 8.65 -0.57
C VAL A 223 5.70 7.49 0.26
N GLU A 224 6.53 6.67 -0.39
CA GLU A 224 7.22 5.56 0.22
C GLU A 224 8.72 5.82 0.17
N LEU A 225 9.30 6.13 1.34
CA LEU A 225 10.70 6.49 1.50
C LEU A 225 11.54 5.24 1.77
N GLY A 226 12.56 5.03 0.93
CA GLY A 226 13.57 4.00 1.11
C GLY A 226 14.54 4.28 2.27
N VAL A 227 14.07 4.31 3.50
CA VAL A 227 14.85 4.67 4.71
C VAL A 227 15.88 3.60 5.06
N GLN A 228 15.47 2.34 5.01
CA GLN A 228 16.20 1.14 5.42
C GLN A 228 16.51 1.08 6.91
N ILE A 229 17.31 2.00 7.43
CA ILE A 229 17.66 2.09 8.85
C ILE A 229 18.00 3.55 9.21
N LEU A 230 17.79 3.93 10.47
CA LEU A 230 18.13 5.26 11.01
C LEU A 230 19.50 5.23 11.70
N ASP A 231 20.54 4.84 10.97
CA ASP A 231 21.92 4.75 11.46
C ASP A 231 22.88 5.08 10.30
N ASP A 232 23.56 6.22 10.37
CA ASP A 232 24.40 6.71 9.28
C ASP A 232 25.59 5.79 8.97
N ASP A 233 26.16 5.12 9.98
CA ASP A 233 27.29 4.19 9.79
C ASP A 233 26.84 2.97 8.97
N ILE A 234 25.65 2.45 9.27
CA ILE A 234 25.08 1.30 8.53
C ILE A 234 24.65 1.73 7.12
N LEU A 235 24.07 2.92 6.96
CA LEU A 235 23.72 3.44 5.63
C LEU A 235 24.95 3.64 4.75
N ALA A 236 26.07 4.09 5.34
CA ALA A 236 27.34 4.22 4.66
C ALA A 236 27.93 2.85 4.28
N SER A 237 27.90 1.86 5.18
CA SER A 237 28.45 0.52 4.94
C SER A 237 27.82 -0.20 3.74
N VAL A 238 26.57 0.14 3.41
CA VAL A 238 25.80 -0.44 2.30
C VAL A 238 25.70 0.47 1.07
N ASP A 239 26.44 1.58 1.03
CA ASP A 239 26.41 2.58 -0.04
C ASP A 239 24.98 3.04 -0.37
N ARG A 240 24.20 3.42 0.66
CA ARG A 240 22.81 3.84 0.48
C ARG A 240 22.68 5.10 -0.38
N GLY A 241 23.69 5.96 -0.35
CA GLY A 241 23.73 7.23 -1.07
C GLY A 241 22.92 8.37 -0.43
N HIS A 242 22.47 8.21 0.81
CA HIS A 242 21.94 9.28 1.66
C HIS A 242 22.11 8.91 3.13
N GLY A 243 22.13 9.92 4.01
CA GLY A 243 22.12 9.73 5.46
C GLY A 243 20.72 9.89 6.08
N VAL A 244 20.67 9.88 7.41
CA VAL A 244 19.46 10.05 8.23
C VAL A 244 18.87 11.45 8.05
N GLN A 245 19.68 12.49 7.89
CA GLN A 245 19.17 13.86 7.69
C GLN A 245 18.26 13.97 6.46
N ALA A 246 18.60 13.30 5.34
CA ALA A 246 17.74 13.28 4.16
C ALA A 246 16.37 12.63 4.45
N VAL A 247 16.30 11.67 5.39
CA VAL A 247 15.04 11.06 5.83
C VAL A 247 14.20 12.07 6.61
N VAL A 248 14.84 12.85 7.51
CA VAL A 248 14.18 13.93 8.26
C VAL A 248 13.59 14.97 7.30
N ASP A 249 14.40 15.46 6.37
CA ASP A 249 14.00 16.52 5.43
C ASP A 249 12.86 16.06 4.51
N ALA A 250 12.99 14.87 3.91
CA ALA A 250 11.96 14.30 3.04
C ALA A 250 10.64 14.04 3.77
N THR A 251 10.71 13.63 5.04
CA THR A 251 9.52 13.38 5.86
C THR A 251 8.79 14.67 6.18
N ARG A 252 9.54 15.71 6.57
CA ARG A 252 8.97 17.05 6.77
C ARG A 252 8.31 17.57 5.50
N VAL A 253 9.01 17.56 4.37
CA VAL A 253 8.45 17.96 3.06
C VAL A 253 7.15 17.23 2.77
N ALA A 254 7.12 15.91 2.93
CA ALA A 254 5.92 15.13 2.67
C ALA A 254 4.77 15.47 3.62
N LYS A 255 5.04 15.62 4.93
CA LYS A 255 4.00 15.96 5.91
C LYS A 255 3.44 17.36 5.69
N ASP A 256 4.29 18.35 5.42
CA ASP A 256 3.90 19.74 5.14
C ASP A 256 3.08 19.87 3.86
N LEU A 257 3.33 19.02 2.86
CA LEU A 257 2.48 18.93 1.67
C LEU A 257 1.18 18.14 1.88
N GLY A 258 0.98 17.56 3.06
CA GLY A 258 -0.19 16.76 3.40
C GLY A 258 -0.14 15.32 2.88
N LEU A 259 1.01 14.84 2.40
CA LEU A 259 1.19 13.45 1.93
C LEU A 259 1.23 12.47 3.10
N LYS A 260 0.73 11.26 2.86
CA LYS A 260 0.98 10.12 3.74
C LYS A 260 2.42 9.64 3.58
N VAL A 261 3.10 9.33 4.68
CA VAL A 261 4.51 8.91 4.69
C VAL A 261 4.63 7.46 5.12
N CYS A 262 5.25 6.64 4.27
CA CYS A 262 5.56 5.26 4.56
C CYS A 262 7.06 5.03 4.51
N TYR A 263 7.64 4.40 5.54
CA TYR A 263 9.04 4.00 5.51
C TYR A 263 9.20 2.56 5.06
N HIS A 264 10.14 2.31 4.16
CA HIS A 264 10.69 0.99 3.92
C HIS A 264 11.87 0.82 4.87
N VAL A 265 11.83 -0.19 5.74
CA VAL A 265 12.89 -0.49 6.71
C VAL A 265 13.39 -1.92 6.52
N MET A 266 14.69 -2.11 6.73
CA MET A 266 15.40 -3.36 6.49
C MET A 266 16.24 -3.73 7.71
N PRO A 267 15.73 -4.56 8.64
CA PRO A 267 16.55 -5.10 9.71
C PRO A 267 17.58 -6.10 9.17
N GLY A 268 18.70 -6.26 9.89
CA GLY A 268 19.78 -7.19 9.55
C GLY A 268 20.65 -6.76 8.37
N LEU A 269 20.78 -5.45 8.10
CA LEU A 269 21.76 -4.94 7.14
C LEU A 269 23.21 -5.22 7.62
N PRO A 270 24.20 -5.28 6.71
CA PRO A 270 25.62 -5.36 7.09
C PRO A 270 26.04 -4.33 8.14
N GLY A 271 26.65 -4.80 9.22
CA GLY A 271 27.06 -3.95 10.35
C GLY A 271 25.93 -3.61 11.34
N SER A 272 24.69 -4.05 11.08
CA SER A 272 23.60 -4.02 12.07
C SER A 272 23.61 -5.26 12.95
N ASP A 273 22.86 -5.18 14.04
CA ASP A 273 22.51 -6.27 14.95
C ASP A 273 21.09 -6.02 15.52
N PRO A 274 20.48 -6.99 16.21
CA PRO A 274 19.12 -6.83 16.73
C PRO A 274 18.97 -5.62 17.65
N GLU A 275 20.00 -5.25 18.41
CA GLU A 275 19.95 -4.09 19.29
C GLU A 275 19.90 -2.79 18.48
N ARG A 276 20.77 -2.65 17.46
CA ARG A 276 20.79 -1.49 16.55
C ARG A 276 19.46 -1.34 15.81
N ASP A 277 18.92 -2.42 15.29
CA ASP A 277 17.63 -2.41 14.60
C ASP A 277 16.52 -1.94 15.54
N LEU A 278 16.49 -2.43 16.79
CA LEU A 278 15.51 -2.00 17.79
C LEU A 278 15.70 -0.54 18.21
N ARG A 279 16.94 -0.04 18.33
CA ARG A 279 17.21 1.39 18.57
C ARG A 279 16.66 2.23 17.42
N SER A 280 16.88 1.82 16.17
CA SER A 280 16.33 2.50 15.00
C SER A 280 14.80 2.52 15.00
N PHE A 281 14.13 1.42 15.40
CA PHE A 281 12.67 1.40 15.50
C PHE A 281 12.13 2.29 16.62
N ARG A 282 12.78 2.33 17.79
CA ARG A 282 12.40 3.26 18.87
C ARG A 282 12.54 4.70 18.39
N GLN A 283 13.68 5.06 17.81
CA GLN A 283 13.90 6.39 17.25
C GLN A 283 12.83 6.75 16.21
N MET A 284 12.52 5.85 15.28
CA MET A 284 11.50 6.07 14.24
C MET A 284 10.12 6.43 14.80
N PHE A 285 9.72 5.85 15.94
CA PHE A 285 8.40 6.04 16.54
C PHE A 285 8.37 7.14 17.62
N GLU A 286 9.49 7.37 18.32
CA GLU A 286 9.55 8.28 19.46
C GLU A 286 10.03 9.69 19.05
N ASP A 287 10.97 9.79 18.12
CA ASP A 287 11.54 11.07 17.68
C ASP A 287 10.62 11.77 16.67
N ALA A 288 10.21 13.00 17.01
CA ALA A 288 9.29 13.82 16.23
C ALA A 288 9.77 14.10 14.80
N ARG A 289 11.08 13.98 14.51
CA ARG A 289 11.61 14.17 13.15
C ARG A 289 11.15 13.10 12.15
N PHE A 290 10.70 11.93 12.63
CA PHE A 290 10.31 10.80 11.78
C PHE A 290 8.81 10.50 11.83
N ARG A 291 8.34 9.79 12.87
CA ARG A 291 6.94 9.39 13.11
C ARG A 291 6.13 9.13 11.82
N PRO A 292 6.50 8.10 11.02
CA PRO A 292 5.82 7.80 9.76
C PRO A 292 4.39 7.31 10.01
N ASP A 293 3.52 7.42 9.03
CA ASP A 293 2.15 6.88 9.10
C ASP A 293 2.12 5.36 8.88
N MET A 294 3.10 4.87 8.12
CA MET A 294 3.13 3.52 7.59
C MET A 294 4.55 2.95 7.58
N VAL A 295 4.66 1.63 7.73
CA VAL A 295 5.93 0.91 7.64
C VAL A 295 5.78 -0.33 6.75
N LYS A 296 6.77 -0.55 5.87
CA LYS A 296 7.05 -1.82 5.20
C LYS A 296 8.37 -2.35 5.73
N ILE A 297 8.35 -3.54 6.33
CA ILE A 297 9.54 -4.15 6.95
C ILE A 297 9.99 -5.36 6.13
N TYR A 298 11.25 -5.34 5.74
CA TYR A 298 11.88 -6.35 4.89
C TYR A 298 13.20 -6.80 5.51
N PRO A 299 13.21 -7.92 6.27
CA PRO A 299 14.48 -8.52 6.69
C PRO A 299 15.42 -8.66 5.50
N THR A 300 16.68 -8.30 5.71
CA THR A 300 17.68 -8.31 4.65
C THR A 300 17.88 -9.72 4.12
N LEU A 301 17.88 -9.86 2.80
CA LEU A 301 18.02 -11.15 2.10
C LEU A 301 19.27 -11.09 1.21
N VAL A 302 19.99 -12.20 1.16
CA VAL A 302 21.11 -12.37 0.25
C VAL A 302 20.56 -12.85 -1.10
N VAL A 303 20.82 -12.07 -2.15
CA VAL A 303 20.39 -12.36 -3.52
C VAL A 303 21.60 -12.33 -4.42
N LYS A 304 21.73 -13.35 -5.28
CA LYS A 304 22.86 -13.48 -6.21
C LYS A 304 23.03 -12.24 -7.10
N GLY A 305 24.29 -11.90 -7.39
CA GLY A 305 24.63 -10.74 -8.24
C GLY A 305 24.58 -9.40 -7.51
N THR A 306 24.59 -9.40 -6.18
CA THR A 306 24.72 -8.20 -5.32
C THR A 306 26.08 -8.19 -4.63
N ARG A 307 26.57 -7.02 -4.19
CA ARG A 307 27.78 -6.99 -3.34
C ARG A 307 27.56 -7.79 -2.06
N LEU A 308 26.35 -7.71 -1.49
CA LEU A 308 25.97 -8.44 -0.30
C LEU A 308 26.15 -9.97 -0.44
N TYR A 309 25.90 -10.51 -1.64
CA TYR A 309 26.16 -11.92 -1.94
C TYR A 309 27.65 -12.27 -1.86
N GLU A 310 28.52 -11.41 -2.39
CA GLU A 310 29.97 -11.61 -2.32
C GLU A 310 30.48 -11.50 -0.87
N ASP A 311 29.93 -10.56 -0.08
CA ASP A 311 30.25 -10.44 1.35
C ASP A 311 29.82 -11.67 2.15
N TRP A 312 28.64 -12.22 1.85
CA TRP A 312 28.17 -13.47 2.44
C TRP A 312 29.06 -14.66 2.06
N ARG A 313 29.39 -14.80 0.77
CA ARG A 313 30.27 -15.86 0.25
C ARG A 313 31.67 -15.83 0.89
N ALA A 314 32.16 -14.64 1.20
CA ALA A 314 33.45 -14.44 1.86
C ALA A 314 33.38 -14.51 3.40
N GLY A 315 32.21 -14.77 3.99
CA GLY A 315 32.03 -14.84 5.45
C GLY A 315 32.06 -13.47 6.15
N ARG A 316 32.00 -12.36 5.42
CA ARG A 316 31.96 -10.99 5.96
C ARG A 316 30.57 -10.53 6.37
N TYR A 317 29.52 -11.24 5.92
CA TYR A 317 28.14 -10.95 6.26
C TYR A 317 27.35 -12.23 6.55
N VAL A 318 26.56 -12.21 7.63
CA VAL A 318 25.62 -13.27 7.98
C VAL A 318 24.24 -12.64 8.12
N PRO A 319 23.25 -12.99 7.27
CA PRO A 319 21.90 -12.46 7.40
C PRO A 319 21.17 -13.10 8.58
N TYR A 320 20.13 -12.44 9.07
CA TYR A 320 19.24 -13.03 10.08
C TYR A 320 18.60 -14.33 9.59
N GLY A 321 18.59 -15.30 10.49
CA GLY A 321 17.70 -16.45 10.37
C GLY A 321 16.24 -16.06 10.61
N THR A 322 15.32 -16.98 10.32
CA THR A 322 13.88 -16.75 10.52
C THR A 322 13.54 -16.40 11.97
N GLU A 323 14.05 -17.14 12.95
CA GLU A 323 13.73 -16.90 14.37
C GLU A 323 14.19 -15.53 14.87
N GLU A 324 15.40 -15.12 14.48
CA GLU A 324 15.95 -13.82 14.81
C GLU A 324 15.13 -12.69 14.18
N ALA A 325 14.79 -12.82 12.90
CA ALA A 325 13.90 -11.86 12.23
C ALA A 325 12.52 -11.81 12.89
N VAL A 326 11.95 -12.95 13.28
CA VAL A 326 10.66 -13.03 14.01
C VAL A 326 10.74 -12.29 15.34
N GLN A 327 11.82 -12.46 16.10
CA GLN A 327 12.04 -11.76 17.37
C GLN A 327 12.11 -10.23 17.16
N VAL A 328 12.95 -9.77 16.23
CA VAL A 328 13.10 -8.33 15.93
C VAL A 328 11.78 -7.71 15.48
N ILE A 329 11.04 -8.40 14.61
CA ILE A 329 9.73 -7.94 14.13
C ILE A 329 8.69 -7.93 15.25
N ALA A 330 8.68 -8.93 16.14
CA ALA A 330 7.75 -8.98 17.28
C ALA A 330 7.98 -7.78 18.21
N GLU A 331 9.23 -7.50 18.57
CA GLU A 331 9.59 -6.33 19.39
C GLU A 331 9.21 -5.00 18.71
N MET A 332 9.50 -4.83 17.41
CA MET A 332 9.05 -3.66 16.65
C MET A 332 7.51 -3.49 16.71
N LYS A 333 6.77 -4.60 16.60
CA LYS A 333 5.30 -4.62 16.70
C LYS A 333 4.77 -4.37 18.11
N ARG A 334 5.59 -4.53 19.15
CA ARG A 334 5.28 -4.13 20.51
C ARG A 334 5.39 -2.61 20.67
N LEU A 335 6.39 -2.00 20.03
CA LEU A 335 6.67 -0.56 20.08
C LEU A 335 5.74 0.30 19.19
N VAL A 336 5.14 -0.31 18.17
CA VAL A 336 4.41 0.43 17.13
C VAL A 336 3.24 1.27 17.71
N PRO A 337 3.24 2.59 17.48
CA PRO A 337 2.13 3.45 17.89
C PRO A 337 0.84 3.11 17.16
N GLU A 338 -0.28 3.42 17.78
CA GLU A 338 -1.60 3.03 17.27
C GLU A 338 -2.03 3.76 15.99
N TYR A 339 -1.40 4.91 15.68
CA TYR A 339 -1.58 5.67 14.43
C TYR A 339 -0.77 5.10 13.26
N VAL A 340 0.12 4.13 13.49
CA VAL A 340 0.99 3.56 12.46
C VAL A 340 0.34 2.31 11.86
N ARG A 341 0.47 2.15 10.53
CA ARG A 341 0.05 0.94 9.82
C ARG A 341 1.26 0.16 9.27
N ILE A 342 1.46 -1.06 9.76
CA ILE A 342 2.44 -1.99 9.18
C ILE A 342 1.83 -2.64 7.94
N GLN A 343 2.13 -2.10 6.76
CA GLN A 343 1.54 -2.55 5.49
C GLN A 343 2.00 -3.96 5.14
N ARG A 344 3.32 -4.19 5.16
CA ARG A 344 3.94 -5.41 4.68
C ARG A 344 5.06 -5.84 5.63
N ILE A 345 5.14 -7.15 5.83
CA ILE A 345 6.26 -7.84 6.46
C ILE A 345 6.72 -8.82 5.38
N GLN A 346 8.00 -8.79 5.03
CA GLN A 346 8.62 -9.57 3.95
C GLN A 346 8.38 -9.05 2.52
N ARG A 347 9.44 -9.11 1.71
CA ARG A 347 9.46 -8.65 0.33
C ARG A 347 8.92 -9.70 -0.64
N ASP A 348 8.50 -9.29 -1.83
CA ASP A 348 7.96 -10.20 -2.86
C ASP A 348 9.06 -10.88 -3.69
N ILE A 349 10.16 -11.30 -3.06
CA ILE A 349 11.26 -11.96 -3.77
C ILE A 349 10.93 -13.46 -3.88
N PRO A 350 10.93 -14.06 -5.08
CA PRO A 350 10.75 -15.50 -5.24
C PRO A 350 11.79 -16.28 -4.41
N ALA A 351 11.34 -17.26 -3.63
CA ALA A 351 12.22 -18.07 -2.77
C ALA A 351 13.45 -18.68 -3.47
N PRO A 352 13.37 -19.16 -4.74
CA PRO A 352 14.55 -19.68 -5.44
C PRO A 352 15.66 -18.66 -5.73
N LEU A 353 15.40 -17.35 -5.53
CA LEU A 353 16.39 -16.29 -5.71
C LEU A 353 17.04 -15.85 -4.39
N ILE A 354 16.60 -16.42 -3.27
CA ILE A 354 17.13 -16.13 -1.94
C ILE A 354 18.21 -17.15 -1.65
N GLU A 355 19.45 -16.70 -1.54
CA GLU A 355 20.62 -17.55 -1.27
C GLU A 355 20.82 -17.75 0.24
N ALA A 356 20.49 -16.72 1.04
CA ALA A 356 20.53 -16.77 2.50
C ALA A 356 19.61 -15.71 3.14
N GLY A 357 19.22 -15.95 4.40
CA GLY A 357 18.33 -15.11 5.19
C GLY A 357 17.04 -15.84 5.55
N VAL A 358 15.95 -15.09 5.72
CA VAL A 358 14.64 -15.65 6.07
C VAL A 358 14.14 -16.62 4.99
N ASP A 359 13.78 -17.82 5.43
CA ASP A 359 13.31 -18.94 4.59
C ASP A 359 11.78 -19.19 4.69
N LYS A 360 11.07 -18.56 5.63
CA LYS A 360 9.61 -18.69 5.80
C LYS A 360 8.85 -17.56 5.10
N GLY A 361 7.73 -17.90 4.46
CA GLY A 361 6.84 -16.96 3.76
C GLY A 361 5.73 -16.31 4.60
N HIS A 362 5.66 -16.62 5.90
CA HIS A 362 4.56 -16.27 6.81
C HIS A 362 5.07 -15.59 8.10
N LEU A 363 6.10 -14.73 7.95
CA LEU A 363 6.72 -13.99 9.06
C LEU A 363 5.73 -13.16 9.88
N ARG A 364 4.63 -12.70 9.27
CA ARG A 364 3.63 -11.90 9.97
C ARG A 364 2.88 -12.72 11.02
N GLU A 365 2.52 -13.96 10.68
CA GLU A 365 1.90 -14.91 11.62
C GLU A 365 2.89 -15.27 12.74
N LEU A 366 4.12 -15.66 12.38
CA LEU A 366 5.14 -16.03 13.37
C LEU A 366 5.45 -14.89 14.36
N ALA A 367 5.62 -13.66 13.88
CA ALA A 367 5.83 -12.50 14.76
C ALA A 367 4.60 -12.18 15.63
N LYS A 368 3.38 -12.52 15.18
CA LYS A 368 2.17 -12.37 15.99
C LYS A 368 2.13 -13.42 17.11
N GLU A 369 2.45 -14.67 16.80
CA GLU A 369 2.52 -15.77 17.77
C GLU A 369 3.62 -15.51 18.81
N ARG A 370 4.78 -15.03 18.37
CA ARG A 370 5.87 -14.64 19.27
C ARG A 370 5.47 -13.51 20.22
N LEU A 371 4.80 -12.48 19.70
CA LEU A 371 4.31 -11.38 20.54
C LEU A 371 3.27 -11.87 21.56
N ALA A 372 2.38 -12.78 21.14
CA ALA A 372 1.39 -13.37 22.03
C ALA A 372 2.02 -14.25 23.12
N SER A 373 3.10 -14.99 22.83
CA SER A 373 3.81 -15.77 23.86
C SER A 373 4.53 -14.91 24.89
N MET A 374 4.72 -13.62 24.60
CA MET A 374 5.21 -12.61 25.55
C MET A 374 4.08 -11.90 26.32
N GLY A 375 2.82 -12.28 26.12
CA GLY A 375 1.66 -11.61 26.73
C GLY A 375 1.28 -10.27 26.09
N GLU A 376 1.83 -9.97 24.92
CA GLU A 376 1.73 -8.66 24.27
C GLU A 376 0.80 -8.69 23.03
N LYS A 377 0.31 -7.52 22.62
CA LYS A 377 -0.53 -7.35 21.42
C LYS A 377 -0.07 -6.16 20.59
N CYS A 378 -0.07 -6.35 19.27
CA CYS A 378 0.30 -5.29 18.32
C CYS A 378 -0.85 -4.28 18.16
N ARG A 379 -0.58 -3.00 18.46
CA ARG A 379 -1.58 -1.92 18.41
C ARG A 379 -1.66 -1.17 17.07
N CYS A 380 -0.86 -1.56 16.07
CA CYS A 380 -0.88 -0.92 14.75
C CYS A 380 -2.28 -0.99 14.11
N ILE A 381 -2.59 -0.03 13.23
CA ILE A 381 -3.87 0.07 12.50
C ILE A 381 -4.28 -1.28 11.92
N ARG A 382 -3.39 -1.95 11.17
CA ARG A 382 -3.68 -3.22 10.48
C ARG A 382 -4.16 -4.34 11.42
N CYS A 383 -3.70 -4.35 12.66
CA CYS A 383 -4.09 -5.36 13.65
C CYS A 383 -5.43 -5.06 14.32
N ARG A 384 -5.98 -3.86 14.09
CA ARG A 384 -7.24 -3.37 14.68
C ARG A 384 -8.34 -3.14 13.64
N GLU A 385 -8.04 -3.13 12.33
CA GLU A 385 -9.06 -2.90 11.28
C GLU A 385 -10.22 -3.91 11.40
N VAL A 386 -11.45 -3.42 11.57
CA VAL A 386 -12.67 -4.25 11.73
C VAL A 386 -12.79 -5.36 10.67
N GLY A 387 -12.53 -5.03 9.39
CA GLY A 387 -12.60 -6.00 8.29
C GLY A 387 -11.53 -7.11 8.35
N LEU A 388 -10.40 -6.90 9.04
CA LEU A 388 -9.39 -7.94 9.27
C LEU A 388 -9.64 -8.73 10.55
N LEU A 389 -10.44 -8.19 11.46
CA LEU A 389 -10.93 -8.88 12.65
C LEU A 389 -12.18 -9.73 12.35
N GLY A 390 -12.75 -9.63 11.15
CA GLY A 390 -13.96 -10.33 10.77
C GLY A 390 -15.25 -9.67 11.29
N ILE A 391 -15.16 -8.43 11.77
CA ILE A 391 -16.30 -7.64 12.23
C ILE A 391 -16.94 -7.00 11.00
N THR A 392 -18.19 -7.39 10.72
CA THR A 392 -18.97 -6.93 9.56
C THR A 392 -20.06 -5.95 9.94
N ASP A 393 -20.68 -6.16 11.10
CA ASP A 393 -21.82 -5.39 11.58
C ASP A 393 -21.33 -4.43 12.65
N ILE A 394 -21.45 -3.13 12.36
CA ILE A 394 -21.02 -2.06 13.25
C ILE A 394 -22.19 -1.09 13.34
N GLU A 395 -22.80 -1.01 14.51
CA GLU A 395 -23.78 0.04 14.78
C GLU A 395 -23.03 1.35 15.08
N PRO A 396 -23.36 2.47 14.41
CA PRO A 396 -22.66 3.74 14.60
C PRO A 396 -22.63 4.24 16.05
N ASP A 397 -23.64 3.89 16.84
CA ASP A 397 -23.79 4.30 18.25
C ASP A 397 -22.84 3.55 19.20
N ASP A 398 -22.34 2.38 18.80
CA ASP A 398 -21.34 1.62 19.57
C ASP A 398 -19.92 2.19 19.39
N LEU A 399 -19.73 3.09 18.42
CA LEU A 399 -18.43 3.65 18.09
C LEU A 399 -18.05 4.83 18.98
N ARG A 400 -16.92 4.65 19.68
CA ARG A 400 -16.30 5.67 20.52
C ARG A 400 -15.25 6.46 19.76
N GLU A 401 -15.17 7.73 20.10
CA GLU A 401 -14.19 8.66 19.55
C GLU A 401 -12.87 8.54 20.31
N ARG A 402 -11.77 8.50 19.57
CA ARG A 402 -10.43 8.44 20.15
C ARG A 402 -9.48 9.32 19.35
N VAL A 403 -8.77 10.20 20.07
CA VAL A 403 -7.81 11.14 19.47
C VAL A 403 -6.43 10.92 20.06
N VAL A 404 -5.45 10.59 19.22
CA VAL A 404 -4.03 10.57 19.59
C VAL A 404 -3.34 11.78 19.00
N ARG A 405 -2.74 12.60 19.87
CA ARG A 405 -1.98 13.78 19.47
C ARG A 405 -0.49 13.52 19.62
N TYR A 406 0.29 13.95 18.63
CA TYR A 406 1.74 13.79 18.65
C TYR A 406 2.41 14.83 17.76
N ASP A 407 3.55 15.37 18.18
CA ASP A 407 4.34 16.28 17.35
C ASP A 407 5.08 15.49 16.27
N ALA A 408 5.10 15.97 15.04
CA ALA A 408 5.90 15.41 13.98
C ALA A 408 6.34 16.48 12.98
N SER A 409 7.64 16.54 12.72
CA SER A 409 8.25 17.41 11.71
C SER A 409 7.78 18.87 11.84
N GLU A 410 8.00 19.48 13.01
CA GLU A 410 7.63 20.90 13.27
C GLU A 410 6.13 21.21 13.09
N GLY A 411 5.26 20.21 13.30
CA GLY A 411 3.81 20.40 13.33
C GLY A 411 3.15 19.42 14.26
N ARG A 412 1.88 19.65 14.58
CA ARG A 412 1.08 18.75 15.42
C ARG A 412 0.24 17.82 14.54
N GLU A 413 0.29 16.53 14.82
CA GLU A 413 -0.57 15.53 14.19
C GLU A 413 -1.65 15.08 15.17
N GLU A 414 -2.86 14.91 14.66
CA GLU A 414 -3.97 14.27 15.36
C GLU A 414 -4.46 13.07 14.54
N PHE A 415 -4.40 11.90 15.17
CA PHE A 415 -5.03 10.69 14.67
C PHE A 415 -6.39 10.55 15.36
N ILE A 416 -7.43 11.01 14.68
CA ILE A 416 -8.82 11.00 15.15
C ILE A 416 -9.48 9.73 14.60
N SER A 417 -10.09 8.92 15.47
CA SER A 417 -10.59 7.59 15.08
C SER A 417 -11.90 7.24 15.75
N LEU A 418 -12.65 6.36 15.07
CA LEU A 418 -13.84 5.69 15.59
C LEU A 418 -13.50 4.24 15.91
N VAL A 419 -13.72 3.85 17.15
CA VAL A 419 -13.26 2.57 17.72
C VAL A 419 -14.42 1.85 18.42
N LEU A 420 -14.58 0.57 18.12
CA LEU A 420 -15.50 -0.37 18.76
C LEU A 420 -14.76 -1.13 19.88
N ASP A 421 -15.42 -1.29 21.03
CA ASP A 421 -14.89 -2.00 22.21
C ASP A 421 -13.48 -1.55 22.63
N ASP A 422 -13.19 -0.26 22.48
CA ASP A 422 -11.89 0.37 22.76
C ASP A 422 -10.68 -0.25 22.01
N TRP A 423 -10.93 -1.12 21.02
CA TRP A 423 -9.90 -1.85 20.28
C TRP A 423 -10.08 -1.77 18.76
N ALA A 424 -11.22 -2.22 18.25
CA ALA A 424 -11.43 -2.43 16.82
C ALA A 424 -11.68 -1.11 16.08
N LEU A 425 -10.88 -0.85 15.06
CA LEU A 425 -10.83 0.42 14.34
C LEU A 425 -11.78 0.40 13.14
N ALA A 426 -12.87 1.18 13.22
CA ALA A 426 -13.88 1.33 12.17
C ALA A 426 -13.50 2.41 11.15
N GLY A 427 -12.79 3.46 11.57
CA GLY A 427 -12.30 4.49 10.66
C GLY A 427 -11.43 5.51 11.37
N TYR A 428 -10.71 6.32 10.59
CA TYR A 428 -9.88 7.40 11.11
C TYR A 428 -9.68 8.52 10.09
N VAL A 429 -9.28 9.68 10.61
CA VAL A 429 -8.74 10.81 9.87
C VAL A 429 -7.40 11.23 10.46
N ARG A 430 -6.44 11.56 9.59
CA ARG A 430 -5.15 12.15 9.96
C ARG A 430 -5.22 13.64 9.71
N LEU A 431 -5.23 14.43 10.79
CA LEU A 431 -5.22 15.88 10.73
C LEU A 431 -3.84 16.40 11.13
N ARG A 432 -3.19 17.17 10.26
CA ARG A 432 -1.98 17.92 10.58
C ARG A 432 -2.32 19.39 10.78
N LYS A 433 -1.76 19.96 11.83
CA LYS A 433 -1.86 21.34 12.26
C LYS A 433 -0.45 21.95 12.19
N PRO A 434 -0.05 22.53 11.04
CA PRO A 434 1.25 23.16 10.87
C PRO A 434 1.32 24.49 11.64
N GLU A 435 2.52 24.98 11.97
CA GLU A 435 2.68 26.28 12.65
C GLU A 435 2.12 27.46 11.85
N ALA A 436 2.20 27.37 10.51
CA ALA A 436 1.68 28.37 9.59
C ALA A 436 0.90 27.71 8.45
N GLY A 437 -0.14 28.40 7.97
CA GLY A 437 -1.00 27.93 6.88
C GLY A 437 -2.24 27.15 7.36
N PRO A 438 -2.98 26.55 6.42
CA PRO A 438 -4.21 25.83 6.73
C PRO A 438 -3.94 24.48 7.40
N ALA A 439 -4.93 23.99 8.16
CA ALA A 439 -4.89 22.61 8.64
C ALA A 439 -5.00 21.63 7.46
N LEU A 440 -4.40 20.46 7.57
CA LEU A 440 -4.31 19.49 6.48
C LEU A 440 -4.92 18.14 6.89
N ILE A 441 -5.96 17.71 6.20
CA ILE A 441 -6.42 16.32 6.25
C ILE A 441 -5.56 15.50 5.27
N ARG A 442 -4.68 14.68 5.83
CA ARG A 442 -3.68 13.87 5.11
C ARG A 442 -4.26 12.53 4.63
N GLU A 443 -5.23 12.01 5.38
CA GLU A 443 -5.91 10.76 5.09
C GLU A 443 -7.27 10.73 5.77
N LEU A 444 -8.31 10.29 5.04
CA LEU A 444 -9.57 9.82 5.60
C LEU A 444 -9.72 8.35 5.18
N LYS A 445 -9.96 7.46 6.13
CA LYS A 445 -10.16 6.04 5.88
C LYS A 445 -11.29 5.49 6.73
N VAL A 446 -12.29 4.91 6.07
CA VAL A 446 -13.33 4.10 6.70
C VAL A 446 -13.10 2.64 6.31
N PHE A 447 -13.22 1.74 7.29
CA PHE A 447 -13.10 0.30 7.14
C PHE A 447 -14.49 -0.32 7.14
N GLY A 448 -14.74 -1.24 6.22
CA GLY A 448 -16.05 -1.84 6.02
C GLY A 448 -16.22 -2.33 4.59
N ARG A 449 -17.34 -3.02 4.30
CA ARG A 449 -17.75 -3.26 2.92
C ARG A 449 -18.18 -1.91 2.35
N MET A 450 -17.25 -1.18 1.76
CA MET A 450 -17.53 0.12 1.18
C MET A 450 -18.59 -0.05 0.09
N ALA A 451 -19.67 0.72 0.18
CA ALA A 451 -20.72 0.68 -0.80
C ALA A 451 -20.18 0.97 -2.22
N ARG A 452 -20.79 0.33 -3.23
CA ARG A 452 -20.49 0.58 -4.64
C ARG A 452 -20.78 2.05 -4.98
N ILE A 453 -19.99 2.63 -5.88
CA ILE A 453 -20.26 3.99 -6.37
C ILE A 453 -21.52 3.92 -7.25
N GLY A 454 -22.66 4.41 -6.71
CA GLY A 454 -23.92 4.50 -7.45
C GLY A 454 -24.95 3.40 -7.16
N GLU A 455 -24.73 2.48 -6.21
CA GLU A 455 -25.78 1.56 -5.76
C GLU A 455 -26.61 2.16 -4.62
N HIS A 456 -27.93 2.17 -4.84
CA HIS A 456 -28.95 2.43 -3.83
C HIS A 456 -29.77 1.15 -3.62
N ALA A 457 -29.32 0.26 -2.73
CA ALA A 457 -30.15 -0.66 -1.92
C ALA A 457 -29.25 -1.71 -1.23
N GLY A 458 -29.25 -1.74 0.11
CA GLY A 458 -28.69 -2.84 0.91
C GLY A 458 -27.40 -2.56 1.70
N GLU A 459 -26.60 -1.57 1.31
CA GLU A 459 -25.27 -1.27 1.91
C GLU A 459 -25.31 -0.09 2.91
N TRP A 460 -26.32 -0.05 3.78
CA TRP A 460 -26.67 1.12 4.62
C TRP A 460 -25.77 1.34 5.86
N GLN A 461 -24.93 0.39 6.28
CA GLN A 461 -24.21 0.44 7.58
C GLN A 461 -22.99 1.38 7.67
N HIS A 462 -22.55 2.03 6.57
CA HIS A 462 -21.38 2.94 6.60
C HIS A 462 -21.66 4.36 6.09
N GLN A 463 -22.92 4.69 5.77
CA GLN A 463 -23.28 6.06 5.43
C GLN A 463 -23.13 6.93 6.69
N GLY A 464 -22.18 7.86 6.67
CA GLY A 464 -22.01 8.88 7.72
C GLY A 464 -20.71 8.81 8.51
N LEU A 465 -20.02 7.65 8.62
CA LEU A 465 -18.76 7.58 9.40
C LEU A 465 -17.66 8.49 8.85
N GLY A 466 -17.54 8.55 7.52
CA GLY A 466 -16.60 9.46 6.87
C GLY A 466 -16.94 10.93 7.11
N GLY A 467 -18.23 11.29 7.04
CA GLY A 467 -18.72 12.64 7.33
C GLY A 467 -18.52 13.03 8.81
N ARG A 468 -18.76 12.10 9.75
CA ARG A 468 -18.50 12.28 11.18
C ARG A 468 -17.02 12.55 11.43
N LEU A 469 -16.12 11.72 10.89
CA LEU A 469 -14.66 11.93 11.00
C LEU A 469 -14.21 13.27 10.39
N LEU A 470 -14.77 13.66 9.24
CA LEU A 470 -14.51 14.98 8.65
C LEU A 470 -14.97 16.12 9.57
N GLY A 471 -16.18 16.03 10.11
CA GLY A 471 -16.71 17.01 11.06
C GLY A 471 -15.83 17.16 12.30
N MET A 472 -15.37 16.04 12.88
CA MET A 472 -14.45 16.05 14.02
C MET A 472 -13.11 16.73 13.68
N ALA A 473 -12.55 16.48 12.49
CA ALA A 473 -11.32 17.14 12.06
C ALA A 473 -11.52 18.65 11.84
N GLU A 474 -12.63 19.05 11.22
CA GLU A 474 -13.00 20.45 11.01
C GLU A 474 -13.21 21.20 12.33
N GLU A 475 -13.89 20.59 13.29
CA GLU A 475 -14.08 21.14 14.63
C GLU A 475 -12.75 21.28 15.38
N SER A 476 -11.91 20.24 15.34
CA SER A 476 -10.59 20.27 15.98
C SER A 476 -9.67 21.34 15.36
N ALA A 477 -9.71 21.53 14.04
CA ALA A 477 -8.97 22.59 13.37
C ALA A 477 -9.49 23.99 13.77
N ARG A 478 -10.82 24.17 13.78
CA ARG A 478 -11.45 25.45 14.16
C ARG A 478 -11.17 25.83 15.62
N ALA A 479 -11.21 24.85 16.53
CA ALA A 479 -10.92 25.06 17.95
C ALA A 479 -9.49 25.57 18.19
N ASP A 480 -8.54 25.17 17.33
CA ASP A 480 -7.15 25.63 17.38
C ASP A 480 -6.90 26.89 16.51
N GLY A 481 -7.95 27.54 16.01
CA GLY A 481 -7.86 28.83 15.31
C GLY A 481 -7.54 28.76 13.81
N TYR A 482 -7.56 27.58 13.19
CA TYR A 482 -7.35 27.46 11.75
C TYR A 482 -8.58 27.96 10.97
N ALA A 483 -8.37 28.96 10.12
CA ALA A 483 -9.43 29.56 9.30
C ALA A 483 -9.84 28.68 8.09
N ALA A 484 -8.92 27.84 7.60
CA ALA A 484 -9.13 26.99 6.45
C ALA A 484 -8.53 25.59 6.66
N ILE A 485 -9.09 24.62 5.93
CA ILE A 485 -8.65 23.23 5.94
C ILE A 485 -8.50 22.72 4.50
N LYS A 486 -7.39 22.07 4.20
CA LYS A 486 -7.11 21.43 2.90
C LYS A 486 -7.07 19.91 3.07
N VAL A 487 -7.44 19.20 2.02
CA VAL A 487 -7.48 17.73 1.99
C VAL A 487 -6.60 17.23 0.85
N THR A 488 -5.68 16.31 1.18
CA THR A 488 -4.97 15.51 0.19
C THR A 488 -5.89 14.43 -0.36
N SER A 489 -6.50 14.71 -1.50
CA SER A 489 -7.52 13.86 -2.11
C SER A 489 -6.98 13.14 -3.35
N GLY A 490 -7.29 11.86 -3.48
CA GLY A 490 -7.11 11.15 -4.75
C GLY A 490 -8.06 11.72 -5.80
N VAL A 491 -7.61 11.75 -7.05
CA VAL A 491 -8.38 12.33 -8.18
C VAL A 491 -9.79 11.76 -8.23
N GLY A 492 -9.93 10.43 -8.11
CA GLY A 492 -11.18 9.70 -8.15
C GLY A 492 -12.15 9.90 -6.98
N VAL A 493 -11.75 10.64 -5.93
CA VAL A 493 -12.58 10.89 -4.73
C VAL A 493 -12.81 12.38 -4.44
N ARG A 494 -12.45 13.28 -5.35
CA ARG A 494 -12.72 14.73 -5.19
C ARG A 494 -14.20 15.06 -5.05
N SER A 495 -15.08 14.37 -5.78
CA SER A 495 -16.54 14.54 -5.69
C SER A 495 -17.11 14.19 -4.31
N TYR A 496 -16.50 13.25 -3.58
CA TYR A 496 -16.88 12.95 -2.20
C TYR A 496 -16.64 14.16 -1.29
N TYR A 497 -15.49 14.82 -1.39
CA TYR A 497 -15.24 16.03 -0.59
C TYR A 497 -16.11 17.21 -1.05
N ALA A 498 -16.38 17.31 -2.35
CA ALA A 498 -17.30 18.32 -2.88
C ALA A 498 -18.71 18.20 -2.28
N SER A 499 -19.23 16.97 -2.10
CA SER A 499 -20.52 16.75 -1.43
C SER A 499 -20.51 17.10 0.07
N HIS A 500 -19.33 17.32 0.67
CA HIS A 500 -19.17 17.77 2.07
C HIS A 500 -18.78 19.27 2.17
N GLY A 501 -18.95 20.02 1.07
CA GLY A 501 -18.73 21.47 1.04
C GLY A 501 -17.29 21.92 0.81
N TYR A 502 -16.42 21.03 0.30
CA TYR A 502 -15.08 21.40 -0.15
C TYR A 502 -15.10 21.86 -1.61
N SER A 503 -14.33 22.90 -1.95
CA SER A 503 -14.08 23.35 -3.31
C SER A 503 -12.74 22.85 -3.84
N ARG A 504 -12.56 22.88 -5.16
CA ARG A 504 -11.27 22.54 -5.78
C ARG A 504 -10.26 23.66 -5.52
N ALA A 505 -9.14 23.32 -4.90
CA ALA A 505 -7.97 24.19 -4.72
C ALA A 505 -6.73 23.36 -5.08
N LEU A 506 -6.60 23.02 -6.37
CA LEU A 506 -5.66 21.99 -6.84
C LEU A 506 -4.23 22.30 -6.38
N PRO A 507 -3.46 21.30 -5.89
CA PRO A 507 -3.75 19.86 -5.95
C PRO A 507 -4.71 19.32 -4.87
N TYR A 508 -5.23 20.18 -3.99
CA TYR A 508 -6.09 19.84 -2.85
C TYR A 508 -7.59 20.00 -3.14
N MET A 509 -8.39 19.53 -2.18
CA MET A 509 -9.75 20.04 -1.93
C MET A 509 -9.72 20.93 -0.69
N ALA A 510 -10.38 22.07 -0.67
CA ALA A 510 -10.29 23.03 0.44
C ALA A 510 -11.67 23.49 0.94
N LYS A 511 -11.74 23.89 2.20
CA LYS A 511 -12.92 24.49 2.83
C LYS A 511 -12.47 25.66 3.71
N GLY A 512 -13.17 26.79 3.60
CA GLY A 512 -12.77 28.07 4.21
C GLY A 512 -12.20 29.05 3.18
N PRO A 513 -11.76 30.27 3.60
CA PRO A 513 -11.13 31.24 2.73
C PRO A 513 -9.76 30.71 2.29
N ALA A 514 -9.70 30.02 1.16
CA ALA A 514 -8.45 29.64 0.53
C ALA A 514 -8.04 30.75 -0.44
N SER A 515 -6.85 31.33 -0.24
CA SER A 515 -6.21 32.11 -1.30
C SER A 515 -5.58 31.12 -2.29
N ASP A 516 -5.62 31.43 -3.58
CA ASP A 516 -4.98 30.61 -4.64
C ASP A 516 -3.44 30.61 -4.55
N ASN A 517 -2.85 31.33 -3.58
CA ASN A 517 -1.40 31.55 -3.44
C ASN A 517 -0.75 30.84 -2.23
N ASP A 518 -1.48 30.05 -1.43
CA ASP A 518 -0.94 29.36 -0.24
C ASP A 518 -0.65 27.87 -0.44
#